data_AF-A0A6N2NHR2-F1
#
_entry.id   AF-A0A6N2NHR2-F1
#
_cell.length_a   1.000
_cell.length_b   1.000
_cell.length_c   1.000
_cell.angle_alpha   90.00
_cell.angle_beta   90.00
_cell.angle_gamma   90.00
#
_symmetry.space_group_name_H-M   'P 1'
#
loop_
_entity.id
_entity.type
_entity.pdbx_description
1 polymer ?
#
loop_
_entity_poly.entity_id
_entity_poly.type
_entity_poly.pdbx_seq_one_letter_code
_entity_poly.pdbx_strand_id
1 'polypeptide(L)'
;VLVCTATLAWGEIYLLTLLSLRFVLRMIRGEPHRLSFTVPIFEPHPPRYYIRDVSESWLHAESFYAISFHNLALPEARTSHTELLDLKPLPVSSLWNNTYEALYNFSHFNPVQMQIFHILCHTDNNVLLGAPTGSGKTISAELAMLRLFNTQPDMK
;
A
#
# COMPACT_ATOMS: atom_id res chain seq x y z
N VAL A 1 -6.02 7.33 -7.80
CA VAL A 1 -6.26 8.51 -6.94
C VAL A 1 -5.24 9.58 -7.34
N LEU A 2 -5.65 10.83 -7.55
CA LEU A 2 -4.76 11.92 -7.97
C LEU A 2 -4.17 12.61 -6.74
N VAL A 3 -2.84 12.75 -6.65
CA VAL A 3 -2.21 13.59 -5.62
C VAL A 3 -2.19 15.03 -6.13
N CYS A 4 -3.00 15.90 -5.52
CA CYS A 4 -3.01 17.32 -5.79
C CYS A 4 -2.10 18.03 -4.78
N THR A 5 -1.17 18.84 -5.29
CA THR A 5 -0.36 19.74 -4.47
C THR A 5 -0.78 21.19 -4.75
N ALA A 6 -1.24 21.91 -3.73
CA ALA A 6 -1.57 23.33 -3.82
C ALA A 6 -0.62 24.14 -2.93
N THR A 7 -0.08 25.24 -3.47
CA THR A 7 0.72 26.20 -2.69
C THR A 7 -0.13 27.44 -2.43
N LEU A 8 -0.46 27.68 -1.16
CA LEU A 8 -1.24 28.84 -0.73
C LEU A 8 -0.29 29.87 -0.12
N ALA A 9 -0.26 31.09 -0.67
CA ALA A 9 0.66 32.16 -0.26
C ALA A 9 0.01 33.25 0.61
N TRP A 10 -1.30 33.15 0.85
CA TRP A 10 -2.06 34.14 1.59
C TRP A 10 -2.40 33.55 2.97
N GLY A 11 -2.19 34.32 4.03
CA GLY A 11 -2.26 33.84 5.41
C GLY A 11 -3.58 34.17 6.08
N GLU A 12 -4.61 33.36 5.86
CA GLU A 12 -5.88 33.29 6.61
C GLU A 12 -6.53 31.90 6.48
N ILE A 13 -7.76 31.74 6.99
CA ILE A 13 -8.50 30.47 6.96
C ILE A 13 -9.15 30.26 5.60
N TYR A 14 -8.79 29.16 4.94
CA TYR A 14 -9.19 28.85 3.58
C TYR A 14 -9.94 27.52 3.49
N LEU A 15 -11.01 27.55 2.69
CA LEU A 15 -11.90 26.44 2.41
C LEU A 15 -11.58 25.87 1.03
N LEU A 16 -10.89 24.72 0.98
CA LEU A 16 -10.73 24.00 -0.28
C LEU A 16 -11.98 23.14 -0.51
N THR A 17 -12.70 23.37 -1.62
CA THR A 17 -13.85 22.54 -1.99
C THR A 17 -13.57 21.77 -3.26
N LEU A 18 -13.46 20.45 -3.17
CA LEU A 18 -13.36 19.55 -4.32
C LEU A 18 -14.27 18.35 -4.04
N LEU A 19 -15.39 18.25 -4.77
CA LEU A 19 -16.36 17.14 -4.69
C LEU A 19 -16.61 16.62 -3.24
N SER A 20 -17.12 17.50 -2.36
CA SER A 20 -17.50 17.23 -0.96
C SER A 20 -16.38 17.10 0.09
N LEU A 21 -15.11 17.31 -0.26
CA LEU A 21 -14.05 17.47 0.75
C LEU A 21 -13.89 18.94 1.13
N ARG A 22 -14.05 19.22 2.44
CA ARG A 22 -13.87 20.53 3.07
C ARG A 22 -12.62 20.47 3.94
N PHE A 23 -11.61 21.27 3.61
CA PHE A 23 -10.45 21.49 4.48
C PHE A 23 -10.54 22.88 5.09
N VAL A 24 -10.29 23.00 6.39
CA VAL A 24 -10.15 24.28 7.09
C VAL A 24 -8.70 24.39 7.52
N LEU A 25 -7.96 25.30 6.90
CA LEU A 25 -6.55 25.53 7.22
C LEU A 25 -6.43 26.79 8.05
N ARG A 26 -5.61 26.80 9.11
CA ARG A 26 -5.24 28.02 9.81
C ARG A 26 -3.82 28.39 9.39
N MET A 27 -3.70 29.33 8.46
CA MET A 27 -2.43 29.71 7.85
C MET A 27 -1.76 30.84 8.64
N ILE A 28 -0.44 30.77 8.81
CA ILE A 28 0.36 31.87 9.36
C ILE A 28 0.74 32.82 8.22
N ARG A 29 0.62 34.13 8.43
CA ARG A 29 0.93 35.15 7.41
C ARG A 29 2.39 35.11 6.99
N GLY A 30 2.64 35.13 5.68
CA GLY A 30 3.96 35.41 5.08
C GLY A 30 4.71 34.21 4.52
N GLU A 31 4.26 32.98 4.77
CA GLU A 31 4.92 31.77 4.24
C GLU A 31 4.02 31.00 3.26
N PRO A 32 4.58 30.52 2.13
CA PRO A 32 3.86 29.63 1.24
C PRO A 32 3.64 28.26 1.90
N HIS A 33 2.40 27.82 2.05
CA HIS A 33 2.09 26.51 2.60
C HIS A 33 1.76 25.52 1.48
N ARG A 34 2.33 24.31 1.56
CA ARG A 34 2.11 23.24 0.60
C ARG A 34 1.07 22.25 1.14
N LEU A 35 -0.10 22.22 0.53
CA LEU A 35 -1.16 21.26 0.83
C LEU A 35 -1.08 20.09 -0.14
N SER A 36 -1.03 18.86 0.36
CA SER A 36 -1.07 17.63 -0.44
C SER A 36 -2.27 16.78 -0.02
N PHE A 37 -3.15 16.48 -0.97
CA PHE A 37 -4.33 15.65 -0.73
C PHE A 37 -4.62 14.78 -1.94
N THR A 38 -5.39 13.72 -1.73
CA THR A 38 -5.67 12.72 -2.77
C THR A 38 -7.15 12.74 -3.15
N VAL A 39 -7.45 12.88 -4.44
CA VAL A 39 -8.82 12.93 -4.96
C VAL A 39 -9.13 11.67 -5.77
N PRO A 40 -10.24 10.96 -5.53
CA PRO A 40 -10.64 9.84 -6.36
C PRO A 40 -10.97 10.32 -7.79
N ILE A 41 -10.56 9.54 -8.79
CA ILE A 41 -10.96 9.74 -10.18
C ILE A 41 -11.99 8.66 -10.48
N PHE A 42 -13.15 9.06 -10.98
CA PHE A 42 -14.25 8.15 -11.32
C PHE A 42 -14.36 8.01 -12.85
N GLU A 43 -14.82 6.85 -13.31
CA GLU A 43 -15.19 6.63 -14.70
C GLU A 43 -16.68 6.93 -14.92
N PRO A 44 -17.07 7.60 -16.02
CA PRO A 44 -16.21 8.16 -17.07
C PRO A 44 -15.41 9.38 -16.57
N HIS A 45 -14.15 9.48 -17.00
CA HIS A 45 -13.24 10.52 -16.49
C HIS A 45 -13.70 11.93 -16.95
N PRO A 46 -13.90 12.87 -16.02
CA PRO A 46 -14.24 14.24 -16.38
C PRO A 46 -13.04 14.92 -17.06
N PRO A 47 -13.25 15.93 -17.93
CA PRO A 47 -12.15 16.59 -18.65
C PRO A 47 -11.27 17.48 -17.75
N ARG A 48 -11.78 17.88 -16.58
CA ARG A 48 -11.11 18.77 -15.63
C ARG A 48 -11.72 18.67 -14.23
N TYR A 49 -10.90 18.96 -13.23
CA TYR A 49 -11.33 19.30 -11.87
C TYR A 49 -11.12 20.76 -11.57
N TYR A 50 -11.84 21.25 -10.57
CA TYR A 50 -11.72 22.62 -10.09
C TYR A 50 -11.35 22.59 -8.61
N ILE A 51 -10.25 23.24 -8.27
CA ILE A 51 -9.95 23.63 -6.90
C ILE A 51 -10.55 25.01 -6.71
N ARG A 52 -11.51 25.12 -5.78
CA ARG A 52 -11.99 26.40 -5.28
C ARG A 52 -11.42 26.63 -3.90
N ASP A 53 -10.76 27.76 -3.73
CA ASP A 53 -10.22 28.25 -2.47
C ASP A 53 -11.05 29.47 -2.05
N VAL A 54 -11.69 29.42 -0.88
CA VAL A 54 -12.60 30.47 -0.39
C VAL A 54 -12.20 30.88 1.02
N SER A 55 -12.10 32.18 1.28
CA SER A 55 -11.97 32.68 2.64
C SER A 55 -13.31 32.60 3.38
N GLU A 56 -13.28 32.10 4.62
CA GLU A 56 -14.47 32.13 5.49
C GLU A 56 -14.74 33.53 6.08
N SER A 57 -13.72 34.37 6.14
CA SER A 57 -13.77 35.68 6.82
C SER A 57 -14.11 36.85 5.87
N TRP A 58 -13.87 36.69 4.56
CA TRP A 58 -13.99 37.77 3.58
C TRP A 58 -14.93 37.39 2.43
N LEU A 59 -15.98 38.19 2.24
CA LEU A 59 -16.91 38.01 1.13
C LEU A 59 -16.20 38.26 -0.21
N HIS A 60 -16.44 37.39 -1.20
CA HIS A 60 -15.80 37.40 -2.53
C HIS A 60 -14.28 37.16 -2.53
N ALA A 61 -13.65 36.85 -1.40
CA ALA A 61 -12.27 36.40 -1.37
C ALA A 61 -12.20 34.91 -1.75
N GLU A 62 -12.32 34.65 -3.03
CA GLU A 62 -12.22 33.31 -3.60
C GLU A 62 -11.27 33.25 -4.79
N SER A 63 -10.66 32.09 -5.01
CA SER A 63 -9.87 31.80 -6.18
C SER A 63 -10.20 30.41 -6.73
N PHE A 64 -10.12 30.29 -8.07
CA PHE A 64 -10.45 29.07 -8.80
C PHE A 64 -9.26 28.60 -9.63
N TYR A 65 -8.93 27.32 -9.53
CA TYR A 65 -7.89 26.69 -10.31
C TYR A 65 -8.45 25.46 -11.04
N ALA A 66 -8.31 25.43 -12.36
CA ALA A 66 -8.73 24.30 -13.17
C ALA A 66 -7.56 23.33 -13.37
N ILE A 67 -7.73 22.07 -12.97
CA ILE A 67 -6.82 20.97 -13.23
C ILE A 67 -7.34 20.24 -14.46
N SER A 68 -6.60 20.30 -15.58
CA SER A 68 -6.98 19.60 -16.82
C SER A 68 -6.49 18.15 -16.83
N PHE A 69 -7.33 17.24 -17.34
CA PHE A 69 -6.99 15.83 -17.53
C PHE A 69 -6.69 15.45 -18.98
N HIS A 70 -6.56 16.41 -19.90
CA HIS A 70 -6.38 16.15 -21.34
C HIS A 70 -5.19 15.22 -21.66
N ASN A 71 -4.13 15.25 -20.84
CA ASN A 71 -2.94 14.40 -20.99
C ASN A 71 -2.67 13.52 -19.75
N LEU A 72 -3.71 13.20 -18.97
CA LEU A 72 -3.55 12.37 -17.78
C LEU A 72 -3.52 10.89 -18.16
N ALA A 73 -2.33 10.32 -18.28
CA ALA A 73 -2.17 8.87 -18.40
C ALA A 73 -2.44 8.21 -17.05
N LEU A 74 -3.59 7.54 -16.92
CA LEU A 74 -3.90 6.74 -15.74
C LEU A 74 -3.15 5.40 -15.84
N PRO A 75 -2.51 4.95 -14.75
CA PRO A 75 -1.94 3.60 -14.72
C PRO A 75 -3.07 2.59 -14.88
N GLU A 76 -2.82 1.53 -15.65
CA GLU A 76 -3.78 0.44 -15.76
C GLU A 76 -4.00 -0.21 -14.40
N ALA A 77 -5.27 -0.39 -14.01
CA ALA A 77 -5.65 -1.08 -12.79
C ALA A 77 -5.44 -2.59 -12.94
N ARG A 78 -4.19 -3.05 -12.94
CA ARG A 78 -3.86 -4.48 -12.89
C ARG A 78 -3.54 -4.86 -11.45
N THR A 79 -4.53 -5.37 -10.73
CA THR A 79 -4.32 -6.03 -9.43
C THR A 79 -4.47 -7.54 -9.62
N SER A 80 -3.47 -8.19 -10.22
CA SER A 80 -3.43 -9.65 -10.23
C SER A 80 -2.89 -10.16 -8.90
N HIS A 81 -3.72 -10.08 -7.85
CA HIS A 81 -3.43 -10.78 -6.61
C HIS A 81 -3.54 -12.28 -6.86
N THR A 82 -2.57 -13.05 -6.37
CA THR A 82 -2.68 -14.51 -6.37
C THR A 82 -3.77 -14.92 -5.39
N GLU A 83 -4.77 -15.66 -5.86
CA GLU A 83 -5.81 -16.19 -4.98
C GLU A 83 -5.22 -17.18 -3.97
N LEU A 84 -5.72 -17.09 -2.74
CA LEU A 84 -5.36 -18.01 -1.68
C LEU A 84 -6.19 -19.28 -1.85
N LEU A 85 -5.50 -20.40 -2.08
CA LEU A 85 -6.14 -21.69 -2.30
C LEU A 85 -6.61 -22.29 -0.98
N ASP A 86 -7.78 -22.93 -0.99
CA ASP A 86 -8.28 -23.70 0.15
C ASP A 86 -7.56 -25.05 0.23
N LEU A 87 -6.37 -25.02 0.81
CA LEU A 87 -5.51 -26.19 0.98
C LEU A 87 -5.77 -26.87 2.32
N LYS A 88 -5.54 -28.18 2.36
CA LYS A 88 -5.58 -28.92 3.62
C LYS A 88 -4.52 -28.36 4.59
N PRO A 89 -4.85 -28.21 5.88
CA PRO A 89 -3.90 -27.75 6.89
C PRO A 89 -2.60 -28.56 6.85
N LEU A 90 -1.47 -27.85 6.72
CA LEU A 90 -0.14 -28.42 6.66
C LEU A 90 0.46 -28.38 8.07
N PRO A 91 0.69 -29.54 8.70
CA PRO A 91 1.28 -29.58 10.02
C PRO A 91 2.77 -29.22 9.96
N VAL A 92 3.31 -28.72 11.08
CA VAL A 92 4.74 -28.41 11.23
C VAL A 92 5.62 -29.65 11.04
N SER A 93 5.09 -30.85 11.32
CA SER A 93 5.75 -32.14 11.05
C SER A 93 6.09 -32.39 9.57
N SER A 94 5.59 -31.55 8.67
CA SER A 94 5.97 -31.56 7.25
C SER A 94 7.38 -31.00 7.00
N LEU A 95 8.10 -30.55 8.03
CA LEU A 95 9.51 -30.16 7.93
C LEU A 95 10.46 -31.37 7.97
N TRP A 96 9.99 -32.54 8.42
CA TRP A 96 10.77 -33.78 8.55
C TRP A 96 12.09 -33.61 9.33
N ASN A 97 12.14 -32.67 10.26
CA ASN A 97 13.30 -32.39 11.09
C ASN A 97 12.85 -31.89 12.47
N ASN A 98 12.94 -32.77 13.46
CA ASN A 98 12.53 -32.51 14.85
C ASN A 98 13.17 -31.23 15.43
N THR A 99 14.39 -30.89 15.04
CA THR A 99 15.08 -29.69 15.53
C THR A 99 14.45 -28.42 14.97
N TYR A 100 13.98 -28.44 13.72
CA TYR A 100 13.32 -27.31 13.09
C TYR A 100 11.86 -27.20 13.50
N GLU A 101 11.19 -28.34 13.69
CA GLU A 101 9.83 -28.38 14.23
C GLU A 101 9.76 -27.75 15.63
N ALA A 102 10.77 -28.00 16.47
CA ALA A 102 10.86 -27.43 17.81
C ALA A 102 11.04 -25.89 17.83
N LEU A 103 11.38 -25.26 16.70
CA LEU A 103 11.47 -23.80 16.61
C LEU A 103 10.10 -23.12 16.58
N TYR A 104 9.04 -23.87 16.27
CA TYR A 104 7.70 -23.34 16.04
C TYR A 104 6.73 -23.77 17.15
N ASN A 105 6.10 -22.80 17.82
CA ASN A 105 5.12 -23.03 18.89
C ASN A 105 3.67 -23.24 18.40
N PHE A 106 3.48 -23.52 17.11
CA PHE A 106 2.17 -23.73 16.50
C PHE A 106 2.09 -25.11 15.85
N SER A 107 0.88 -25.63 15.67
CA SER A 107 0.68 -26.98 15.12
C SER A 107 0.64 -27.02 13.59
N HIS A 108 0.10 -25.97 12.96
CA HIS A 108 -0.11 -25.89 11.51
C HIS A 108 0.32 -24.54 10.96
N PHE A 109 0.87 -24.55 9.75
CA PHE A 109 1.19 -23.33 9.01
C PHE A 109 -0.08 -22.57 8.61
N ASN A 110 0.04 -21.25 8.48
CA ASN A 110 -1.08 -20.45 7.98
C ASN A 110 -1.29 -20.65 6.47
N PRO A 111 -2.46 -20.31 5.92
CA PRO A 111 -2.76 -20.53 4.50
C PRO A 111 -1.71 -19.98 3.51
N VAL A 112 -1.16 -18.80 3.78
CA VAL A 112 -0.13 -18.19 2.92
C VAL A 112 1.14 -19.02 2.92
N GLN A 113 1.61 -19.41 4.11
CA GLN A 113 2.79 -20.25 4.30
C GLN A 113 2.61 -21.63 3.67
N MET A 114 1.42 -22.24 3.82
CA MET A 114 1.10 -23.54 3.21
C MET A 114 1.19 -23.50 1.69
N GLN A 115 0.61 -22.47 1.06
CA GLN A 115 0.59 -22.34 -0.39
C GLN A 115 1.99 -22.16 -0.99
N ILE A 116 2.90 -21.50 -0.27
CA ILE A 116 4.28 -21.28 -0.74
C ILE A 116 5.28 -22.30 -0.19
N PHE A 117 4.87 -23.19 0.71
CA PHE A 117 5.74 -24.13 1.43
C PHE A 117 6.57 -24.97 0.47
N HIS A 118 5.93 -25.53 -0.57
CA HIS A 118 6.63 -26.34 -1.56
C HIS A 118 7.75 -25.54 -2.26
N ILE A 119 7.48 -24.30 -2.64
CA ILE A 119 8.46 -23.46 -3.36
C ILE A 119 9.65 -23.17 -2.44
N LEU A 120 9.41 -22.82 -1.17
CA LEU A 120 10.47 -22.49 -0.21
C LEU A 120 11.29 -23.73 0.19
N CYS A 121 10.62 -24.85 0.48
CA CYS A 121 11.26 -26.04 1.03
C CYS A 121 11.76 -27.04 -0.03
N HIS A 122 11.33 -26.95 -1.29
CA HIS A 122 11.67 -27.94 -2.31
C HIS A 122 12.19 -27.38 -3.65
N THR A 123 12.14 -26.05 -3.88
CA THR A 123 12.69 -25.44 -5.10
C THR A 123 13.67 -24.30 -4.83
N ASP A 124 14.57 -23.99 -5.76
CA ASP A 124 15.54 -22.88 -5.62
C ASP A 124 15.10 -21.64 -6.40
N ASN A 125 13.79 -21.51 -6.62
CA ASN A 125 13.22 -20.41 -7.37
C ASN A 125 13.16 -19.14 -6.53
N ASN A 126 13.38 -17.99 -7.17
CA ASN A 126 13.17 -16.68 -6.54
C ASN A 126 11.67 -16.48 -6.22
N VAL A 127 11.38 -16.04 -5.00
CA VAL A 127 10.01 -15.83 -4.52
C VAL A 127 9.77 -14.36 -4.19
N LEU A 128 8.70 -13.79 -4.75
CA LEU A 128 8.15 -12.50 -4.32
C LEU A 128 6.89 -12.73 -3.50
N LEU A 129 6.96 -12.47 -2.19
CA LEU A 129 5.84 -12.65 -1.26
C LEU A 129 5.27 -11.30 -0.79
N GLY A 130 4.14 -10.89 -1.38
CA GLY A 130 3.35 -9.75 -0.93
C GLY A 130 2.17 -10.19 -0.07
N ALA A 131 2.26 -10.04 1.25
CA ALA A 131 1.16 -10.35 2.18
C ALA A 131 1.03 -9.29 3.28
N PRO A 132 -0.18 -9.08 3.85
CA PRO A 132 -0.40 -8.13 4.95
C PRO A 132 0.49 -8.39 6.19
N THR A 133 0.60 -7.38 7.06
CA THR A 133 1.27 -7.54 8.36
C THR A 133 0.52 -8.57 9.22
N GLY A 134 1.25 -9.46 9.90
CA GLY A 134 0.66 -10.56 10.67
C GLY A 134 0.44 -11.86 9.88
N SER A 135 0.54 -11.86 8.55
CA SER A 135 0.38 -13.08 7.72
C SER A 135 1.58 -14.03 7.73
N GLY A 136 2.54 -13.87 8.66
CA GLY A 136 3.62 -14.84 8.86
C GLY A 136 4.74 -14.83 7.79
N LYS A 137 5.01 -13.67 7.18
CA LYS A 137 6.12 -13.48 6.23
C LYS A 137 7.49 -13.82 6.82
N THR A 138 7.71 -13.52 8.11
CA THR A 138 8.96 -13.83 8.83
C THR A 138 9.25 -15.33 8.81
N ILE A 139 8.26 -16.15 9.17
CA ILE A 139 8.36 -17.62 9.12
C ILE A 139 8.62 -18.09 7.68
N SER A 140 8.04 -17.43 6.67
CA SER A 140 8.30 -17.78 5.26
C SER A 140 9.77 -17.55 4.89
N ALA A 141 10.38 -16.47 5.39
CA ALA A 141 11.81 -16.23 5.20
C ALA A 141 12.67 -17.24 5.96
N GLU A 142 12.29 -17.59 7.19
CA GLU A 142 12.98 -18.62 7.98
C GLU A 142 12.96 -19.98 7.27
N LEU A 143 11.83 -20.40 6.70
CA LEU A 143 11.74 -21.65 5.93
C LEU A 143 12.74 -21.69 4.77
N ALA A 144 12.92 -20.57 4.06
CA ALA A 144 13.93 -20.44 3.01
C ALA A 144 15.37 -20.53 3.56
N MET A 145 15.63 -19.93 4.73
CA MET A 145 16.93 -20.04 5.40
C MET A 145 17.21 -21.47 5.87
N LEU A 146 16.22 -22.16 6.45
CA LEU A 146 16.35 -23.55 6.88
C LEU A 146 16.68 -24.48 5.71
N ARG A 147 16.05 -24.25 4.55
CA ARG A 147 16.43 -24.92 3.30
C ARG A 147 17.89 -24.72 2.97
N LEU A 148 18.36 -23.47 2.97
CA LEU A 148 19.73 -23.11 2.65
C LEU A 148 20.73 -23.81 3.58
N PHE A 149 20.44 -23.85 4.87
CA PHE A 149 21.30 -24.52 5.85
C PHE A 149 21.34 -26.04 5.66
N ASN A 150 20.27 -26.65 5.14
CA ASN A 150 20.25 -28.07 4.81
C ASN A 150 21.01 -28.39 3.51
N THR A 151 20.87 -27.55 2.47
CA THR A 151 21.44 -27.84 1.15
C THR A 151 22.88 -27.37 1.01
N GLN A 152 23.26 -26.29 1.69
CA GLN A 152 24.57 -25.65 1.59
C GLN A 152 25.09 -25.28 3.00
N PRO A 153 25.44 -26.28 3.83
CA PRO A 153 25.87 -26.07 5.21
C PRO A 153 27.17 -25.27 5.33
N ASP A 154 27.97 -25.22 4.25
CA ASP A 154 29.29 -24.57 4.20
C ASP A 154 29.24 -23.08 3.83
N MET A 155 28.08 -22.55 3.41
CA MET A 155 27.90 -21.12 3.10
C MET A 155 27.46 -20.30 4.34
N LYS A 156 28.00 -20.62 5.51
CA LYS A 156 27.76 -19.87 6.75
C LYS A 156 28.62 -18.62 6.85
#